data_AF-A0A432I591-F1
#
_entry.id   AF-A0A432I591-F1
#
_cell.length_a   1.000
_cell.length_b   1.000
_cell.length_c   1.000
_cell.angle_alpha   90.00
_cell.angle_beta   90.00
_cell.angle_gamma   90.00
#
_symmetry.space_group_name_H-M   'P 1'
#
loop_
_entity.id
_entity.type
_entity.pdbx_description
1 polymer ?
#
loop_
_entity_poly.entity_id
_entity_poly.type
_entity_poly.pdbx_seq_one_letter_code
_entity_poly.pdbx_strand_id
1 'polypeptide(L)' 'MNSARKPVAVVVGATSKWQADGRNTKLAHGKVLDDSDIPVGARWGIGGAIAQKFANEGFFVVLTTRTAANAAALNSAI' A
#
# COMPACT_ATOMS: atom_id res chain seq x y z
N MET A 1 18.27 -8.13 -10.70
CA MET A 1 17.07 -8.37 -11.53
C MET A 1 16.20 -9.40 -10.82
N ASN A 2 14.86 -9.29 -10.83
CA ASN A 2 14.02 -10.36 -10.26
C ASN A 2 14.24 -11.66 -11.05
N SER A 3 13.87 -12.80 -10.46
CA SER A 3 14.06 -14.14 -11.05
C SER A 3 13.39 -14.29 -12.43
N ALA A 4 12.31 -13.55 -12.68
CA ALA A 4 11.57 -13.54 -13.93
C ALA A 4 12.02 -12.45 -14.94
N ARG A 5 13.11 -11.70 -14.65
CA ARG A 5 13.62 -10.55 -15.42
C ARG A 5 12.53 -9.52 -15.81
N LYS A 6 11.49 -9.38 -15.00
CA LYS A 6 10.40 -8.43 -15.22
C LYS A 6 10.88 -6.99 -15.02
N PRO A 7 10.25 -6.00 -15.69
CA PRO A 7 10.49 -4.58 -15.45
C PRO A 7 10.26 -4.18 -13.98
N VAL A 8 10.70 -2.97 -13.62
CA VAL A 8 10.37 -2.35 -12.34
C VAL A 8 9.03 -1.64 -12.45
N ALA A 9 8.11 -1.93 -11.53
CA ALA A 9 6.82 -1.26 -11.42
C ALA A 9 6.92 -0.11 -10.41
N VAL A 10 6.75 1.13 -10.88
CA VAL A 10 6.75 2.32 -10.01
C VAL A 10 5.31 2.77 -9.77
N VAL A 11 4.85 2.71 -8.53
CA VAL A 11 3.47 3.08 -8.16
C VAL A 11 3.46 4.40 -7.43
N VAL A 12 2.90 5.43 -8.08
CA VAL A 12 2.79 6.77 -7.50
C VAL A 12 1.54 6.92 -6.67
N GLY A 13 1.69 7.35 -5.41
CA GLY A 13 0.57 7.50 -4.49
C GLY A 13 0.02 6.16 -4.00
N ALA A 14 0.91 5.19 -3.72
CA ALA A 14 0.56 3.83 -3.33
C ALA A 14 -0.37 3.75 -2.10
N THR A 15 -0.32 4.76 -1.23
CA THR A 15 -1.06 4.79 0.04
C THR A 15 -2.12 5.91 0.06
N SER A 16 -2.64 6.36 -1.08
CA SER A 16 -3.52 7.54 -1.14
C SER A 16 -4.80 7.41 -0.30
N LYS A 17 -5.46 6.24 -0.32
CA LYS A 17 -6.68 5.96 0.47
C LYS A 17 -6.36 5.56 1.92
N TRP A 18 -5.39 4.66 2.10
CA TRP A 18 -5.03 4.10 3.40
C TRP A 18 -3.68 4.64 3.83
N GLN A 19 -3.69 5.54 4.80
CA GLN A 19 -2.53 6.20 5.38
C GLN A 19 -2.64 5.96 6.88
N ALA A 20 -1.62 5.52 7.60
CA ALA A 20 -1.75 5.22 9.03
C ALA A 20 -2.16 6.45 9.87
N ASP A 21 -1.82 7.65 9.40
CA ASP A 21 -2.12 8.94 10.02
C ASP A 21 -3.21 9.75 9.29
N GLY A 22 -3.79 9.22 8.21
CA GLY A 22 -4.68 9.97 7.32
C GLY A 22 -6.15 9.99 7.76
N ARG A 23 -6.91 10.94 7.21
CA ARG A 23 -8.34 11.17 7.54
C ARG A 23 -9.25 9.96 7.32
N ASN A 24 -8.84 9.00 6.49
CA ASN A 24 -9.62 7.79 6.18
C ASN A 24 -9.42 6.64 7.18
N THR A 25 -8.40 6.72 8.05
CA THR A 25 -8.04 5.69 9.04
C THR A 25 -8.02 6.29 10.45
N LYS A 26 -7.55 7.53 10.59
CA LYS A 26 -7.65 8.35 11.79
C LYS A 26 -8.74 9.39 11.58
N LEU A 27 -9.91 9.08 12.11
CA LEU A 27 -11.10 9.91 11.99
C LEU A 27 -10.92 11.21 12.80
N ALA A 28 -11.64 12.28 12.42
CA ALA A 28 -11.46 13.63 12.98
C ALA A 28 -11.53 13.70 14.53
N HIS A 29 -12.29 12.80 15.16
CA HIS A 29 -12.40 12.65 16.62
C HIS A 29 -11.31 11.76 17.27
N GLY A 30 -10.21 11.47 16.58
CA GLY A 30 -9.06 10.72 17.11
C GLY A 30 -9.22 9.19 17.13
N LYS A 31 -10.42 8.66 16.86
CA LYS A 31 -10.65 7.22 16.72
C LYS A 31 -9.93 6.66 15.50
N VAL A 32 -9.17 5.59 15.71
CA VAL A 32 -8.54 4.79 14.66
C VAL A 32 -9.53 3.71 14.20
N LEU A 33 -9.63 3.49 12.90
CA LEU A 33 -10.42 2.39 12.35
C LEU A 33 -9.71 1.07 12.68
N ASP A 34 -10.41 0.15 13.36
CA ASP A 34 -9.94 -1.23 13.46
C ASP A 34 -10.15 -1.90 12.10
N ASP A 35 -9.05 -2.30 11.48
CA ASP A 35 -9.01 -2.89 10.14
C ASP A 35 -8.64 -4.37 10.16
N SER A 36 -8.58 -4.98 11.35
CA SER A 36 -8.13 -6.36 11.57
C SER A 36 -8.89 -7.35 10.69
N ASP A 37 -10.20 -7.16 10.54
CA ASP A 37 -11.08 -8.03 9.76
C ASP A 37 -11.16 -7.67 8.26
N ILE A 38 -10.57 -6.55 7.84
CA ILE A 38 -10.56 -6.14 6.44
C ILE A 38 -9.43 -6.90 5.73
N PRO A 39 -9.66 -7.56 4.58
CA PRO A 39 -8.58 -8.17 3.81
C PRO A 39 -7.51 -7.15 3.45
N VAL A 40 -6.22 -7.49 3.56
CA VAL A 40 -5.11 -6.56 3.30
C VAL A 40 -5.26 -5.87 1.94
N GLY A 41 -5.64 -6.61 0.90
CA GLY A 41 -5.91 -6.08 -0.44
C GLY A 41 -7.00 -4.99 -0.50
N ALA A 42 -8.00 -5.06 0.38
CA ALA A 42 -9.15 -4.16 0.42
C ALA A 42 -8.91 -2.92 1.32
N ARG A 43 -7.88 -2.94 2.17
CA ARG A 43 -7.49 -1.79 3.00
C ARG A 43 -7.00 -0.65 2.12
N TRP A 44 -6.24 -0.97 1.08
CA TRP A 44 -5.60 0.04 0.24
C TRP A 44 -6.54 0.71 -0.77
N GLY A 45 -6.10 1.85 -1.30
CA GLY A 45 -6.69 2.44 -2.50
C GLY A 45 -6.19 1.72 -3.76
N ILE A 46 -6.54 2.27 -4.92
CA ILE A 46 -6.10 1.73 -6.22
C ILE A 46 -4.58 1.55 -6.29
N GLY A 47 -3.81 2.51 -5.77
CA GLY A 47 -2.34 2.42 -5.75
C GLY A 47 -1.84 1.16 -5.03
N GLY A 48 -2.30 0.89 -3.81
CA GLY A 48 -1.85 -0.28 -3.06
C GLY A 48 -2.38 -1.60 -3.63
N ALA A 49 -3.56 -1.61 -4.24
CA ALA A 49 -4.06 -2.79 -4.97
C ALA A 49 -3.17 -3.13 -6.17
N ILE A 50 -2.78 -2.12 -6.96
CA ILE A 50 -1.86 -2.28 -8.09
C ILE A 50 -0.48 -2.75 -7.63
N ALA A 51 0.04 -2.19 -6.53
CA ALA A 51 1.31 -2.60 -5.95
C ALA A 51 1.32 -4.10 -5.58
N GLN A 52 0.29 -4.57 -4.87
CA GLN A 52 0.15 -5.98 -4.52
C GLN A 52 0.02 -6.88 -5.75
N LYS A 53 -0.74 -6.46 -6.77
CA LYS A 53 -0.87 -7.22 -8.01
C LYS A 53 0.47 -7.42 -8.70
N PHE A 54 1.26 -6.35 -8.86
CA PHE A 54 2.58 -6.44 -9.48
C PHE A 54 3.57 -7.26 -8.65
N ALA A 55 3.54 -7.13 -7.33
CA ALA A 55 4.38 -7.94 -6.44
C ALA A 55 4.05 -9.43 -6.54
N ASN A 56 2.76 -9.80 -6.50
CA ASN A 56 2.30 -11.17 -6.70
C ASN A 56 2.64 -11.74 -8.08
N GLU A 57 2.80 -10.87 -9.08
CA GLU A 57 3.29 -11.26 -10.40
C GLU A 57 4.83 -11.31 -10.49
N GLY A 58 5.56 -11.00 -9.44
CA GLY A 58 7.03 -11.10 -9.38
C GLY A 58 7.79 -9.90 -9.92
N PHE A 59 7.15 -8.74 -10.04
CA PHE A 59 7.82 -7.49 -10.36
C PHE A 59 8.56 -6.95 -9.12
N PHE A 60 9.64 -6.20 -9.33
CA PHE A 60 10.13 -5.32 -8.27
C PHE A 60 9.25 -4.08 -8.25
N VAL A 61 8.68 -3.78 -7.09
CA VAL A 61 7.72 -2.68 -6.93
C VAL A 61 8.35 -1.55 -6.12
N VAL A 62 8.29 -0.34 -6.65
CA VAL A 62 8.67 0.90 -5.94
C VAL A 62 7.41 1.62 -5.51
N LEU A 63 7.22 1.74 -4.20
CA LEU A 63 6.10 2.48 -3.62
C LEU A 63 6.51 3.94 -3.43
N THR A 64 5.76 4.87 -4.01
CA THR A 64 5.90 6.28 -3.64
C THR A 64 4.68 6.76 -2.88
N THR A 65 4.95 7.48 -1.79
CA THR A 65 3.96 8.08 -0.91
C THR A 65 4.53 9.38 -0.34
N ARG A 66 3.66 10.25 0.17
CA ARG A 66 4.08 11.52 0.78
C ARG A 66 4.80 11.29 2.13
N THR A 67 4.39 10.29 2.88
CA THR A 67 4.94 9.97 4.21
C THR A 67 5.37 8.52 4.24
N ALA A 68 6.68 8.26 4.41
CA ALA A 68 7.23 6.90 4.31
C ALA A 68 6.58 5.89 5.27
N ALA A 69 6.26 6.31 6.49
CA ALA A 69 5.59 5.46 7.49
C ALA A 69 4.24 4.89 7.01
N ASN A 70 3.53 5.61 6.13
CA ASN A 70 2.25 5.14 5.57
C ASN A 70 2.41 3.94 4.63
N ALA A 71 3.59 3.74 4.05
CA ALA A 71 3.87 2.61 3.18
C ALA A 71 4.35 1.36 3.94
N ALA A 72 4.68 1.45 5.23
CA ALA A 72 5.32 0.35 5.97
C ALA A 72 4.49 -0.95 5.95
N ALA A 73 3.18 -0.84 6.22
CA ALA A 73 2.30 -2.00 6.22
C ALA A 73 2.05 -2.56 4.81
N LEU A 74 1.93 -1.70 3.79
CA LEU A 74 1.83 -2.15 2.39
C LEU A 74 3.11 -2.83 1.92
N ASN A 75 4.28 -2.28 2.28
CA ASN A 75 5.58 -2.84 1.95
C ASN A 75 5.82 -4.20 2.61
N SER A 76 5.26 -4.44 3.80
CA SER A 76 5.34 -5.73 4.48
C SER A 76 4.41 -6.79 3.88
N ALA A 77 3.46 -6.37 3.04
CA ALA A 77 2.44 -7.22 2.43
C ALA A 77 2.73 -7.58 0.96
N ILE A 78 3.89 -7.17 0.42
CA ILE A 78 4.30 -7.37 -0.98
C ILE A 78 5.67 -8.04 -1.09
#